data_AF-Q6Z4E3-F1
#
_entry.id   AF-Q6Z4E3-F1
#
_cell.length_a   1.000
_cell.length_b   1.000
_cell.length_c   1.000
_cell.angle_alpha   90.00
_cell.angle_beta   90.00
_cell.angle_gamma   90.00
#
_symmetry.space_group_name_H-M   'P 1'
#
loop_
_entity.id
_entity.type
_entity.pdbx_description
1 polymer ?
#
loop_
_entity_poly.entity_id
_entity_poly.type
_entity_poly.pdbx_seq_one_letter_code
_entity_poly.pdbx_strand_id
1 'polypeptide(L)'
;MDPMGGERGRSGNCEAGAGRESVGEWVQVIHVRAATAVGQADGEDRNREATCAAPIQVINKGHGESTLAIRPDNVYLIGFRTQAASWFAFKNSYNQISRATALGFDDSYTSLTGKGGYTNLKDIVVGKKSAQEAVATLAKYKKDGSVPEEEIKKALTTFILIICEAVRLVPVRTDVITVWDEAEGGKVGKVACDLTVKWKVISCA
;
A
#
# COMPACT_ATOMS: atom_id res chain seq x y z
N MET A 1 -30.10 34.70 -47.77
CA MET A 1 -29.13 35.77 -47.48
C MET A 1 -28.67 35.61 -46.05
N ASP A 2 -27.65 34.79 -45.85
CA ASP A 2 -26.56 35.08 -44.90
C ASP A 2 -25.60 36.09 -45.59
N PRO A 3 -24.52 36.63 -44.96
CA PRO A 3 -24.09 36.65 -43.54
C PRO A 3 -23.56 38.05 -43.08
N MET A 4 -22.79 38.08 -41.98
CA MET A 4 -21.71 39.03 -41.58
C MET A 4 -22.09 39.97 -40.41
N GLY A 5 -21.41 39.98 -39.27
CA GLY A 5 -20.04 39.55 -38.96
C GLY A 5 -19.26 40.72 -38.36
N GLY A 6 -18.71 40.57 -37.16
CA GLY A 6 -17.89 41.61 -36.50
C GLY A 6 -17.36 41.18 -35.14
N GLU A 7 -16.27 40.42 -35.16
CA GLU A 7 -15.57 39.79 -34.04
C GLU A 7 -14.76 40.74 -33.14
N ARG A 8 -14.58 40.31 -31.87
CA ARG A 8 -13.37 40.28 -31.01
C ARG A 8 -13.66 40.77 -29.59
N GLY A 9 -13.24 40.11 -28.50
CA GLY A 9 -12.30 39.01 -28.35
C GLY A 9 -12.63 38.07 -27.19
N ARG A 10 -12.28 36.80 -27.42
CA ARG A 10 -12.17 35.71 -26.45
C ARG A 10 -11.16 36.06 -25.36
N SER A 11 -11.56 35.99 -24.10
CA SER A 11 -10.69 35.48 -23.05
C SER A 11 -11.23 34.10 -22.69
N GLY A 12 -10.56 33.07 -23.18
CA GLY A 12 -10.89 31.69 -22.88
C GLY A 12 -10.52 31.39 -21.44
N ASN A 13 -11.52 31.37 -20.56
CA ASN A 13 -11.40 30.54 -19.37
C ASN A 13 -11.61 29.11 -19.86
N CYS A 14 -10.51 28.35 -19.91
CA CYS A 14 -10.56 26.91 -19.99
C CYS A 14 -11.39 26.43 -18.79
N GLU A 15 -12.61 26.00 -19.05
CA GLU A 15 -13.34 25.14 -18.14
C GLU A 15 -12.45 23.91 -17.91
N ALA A 16 -11.73 23.91 -16.80
CA ALA A 16 -11.12 22.71 -16.26
C ALA A 16 -12.30 21.81 -15.89
N GLY A 17 -12.69 20.94 -16.83
CA GLY A 17 -13.62 19.86 -16.57
C GLY A 17 -13.16 19.15 -15.31
N ALA A 18 -13.91 19.34 -14.23
CA ALA A 18 -13.76 18.60 -13.00
C ALA A 18 -14.23 17.17 -13.24
N GLY A 19 -13.51 16.43 -14.08
CA GLY A 19 -13.45 14.97 -14.07
C GLY A 19 -12.71 14.54 -12.82
N ARG A 20 -13.32 14.82 -11.67
CA ARG A 20 -12.85 14.41 -10.35
C ARG A 20 -13.50 13.07 -10.04
N GLU A 21 -13.29 12.08 -10.90
CA GLU A 21 -13.44 10.68 -10.50
C GLU A 21 -12.25 10.34 -9.61
N SER A 22 -12.38 10.80 -8.37
CA SER A 22 -11.48 10.49 -7.28
C SER A 22 -11.50 8.98 -7.07
N VAL A 23 -10.33 8.37 -7.12
CA VAL A 23 -10.03 7.01 -6.63
C VAL A 23 -10.31 6.89 -5.10
N GLY A 24 -11.02 7.84 -4.49
CA GLY A 24 -11.13 8.10 -3.06
C GLY A 24 -12.40 7.62 -2.38
N GLU A 25 -13.25 6.79 -3.03
CA GLU A 25 -14.51 6.33 -2.41
C GLU A 25 -14.59 4.83 -2.10
N TRP A 26 -13.50 4.07 -2.24
CA TRP A 26 -13.54 2.61 -2.06
C TRP A 26 -12.52 2.09 -1.03
N VAL A 27 -12.64 2.52 0.23
CA VAL A 27 -12.12 1.72 1.36
C VAL A 27 -12.95 1.96 2.65
N GLN A 28 -14.22 1.56 2.63
CA GLN A 28 -15.00 1.42 3.86
C GLN A 28 -14.68 0.06 4.48
N VAL A 29 -13.56 -0.03 5.22
CA VAL A 29 -13.31 -0.90 6.41
C VAL A 29 -11.82 -0.81 6.81
N ILE A 30 -10.92 -0.58 5.86
CA ILE A 30 -9.56 -0.08 6.15
C ILE A 30 -9.59 1.42 5.93
N HIS A 31 -9.51 2.22 6.98
CA HIS A 31 -9.40 3.67 6.79
C HIS A 31 -7.99 4.02 6.31
N VAL A 32 -7.74 3.88 5.00
CA VAL A 32 -6.51 4.33 4.33
C VAL A 32 -6.51 5.85 4.34
N ARG A 33 -5.97 6.44 5.41
CA ARG A 33 -5.58 7.85 5.41
C ARG A 33 -4.14 7.93 4.93
N ALA A 34 -3.89 8.81 3.96
CA ALA A 34 -2.58 9.42 3.87
C ALA A 34 -2.34 10.11 5.22
N ALA A 35 -1.40 9.61 6.01
CA ALA A 35 -1.08 10.28 7.26
C ALA A 35 -0.44 11.63 6.88
N THR A 36 -1.13 12.72 7.20
CA THR A 36 -0.45 14.01 7.29
C THR A 36 0.45 13.89 8.52
N ALA A 37 1.72 14.33 8.45
CA ALA A 37 2.57 14.40 9.62
C ALA A 37 1.81 15.17 10.72
N VAL A 38 1.37 14.47 11.77
CA VAL A 38 0.64 15.09 12.88
C VAL A 38 1.69 15.80 13.73
N GLY A 39 1.87 17.09 13.47
CA GLY A 39 2.51 17.98 14.43
C GLY A 39 1.50 18.27 15.54
N GLN A 40 1.57 17.54 16.65
CA GLN A 40 1.07 18.08 17.91
C GLN A 40 2.13 19.03 18.44
N ALA A 41 1.79 20.32 18.42
CA ALA A 41 2.64 21.41 18.84
C ALA A 41 2.66 21.51 20.36
N ASP A 42 3.42 20.64 21.02
CA ASP A 42 3.94 20.91 22.36
C ASP A 42 5.46 20.96 22.21
N GLY A 43 6.07 22.04 22.70
CA GLY A 43 7.36 22.53 22.28
C GLY A 43 8.51 21.52 22.31
N GLU A 44 9.51 21.82 21.46
CA GLU A 44 10.87 21.29 21.52
C GLU A 44 11.13 19.92 20.85
N ASP A 45 10.81 19.82 19.55
CA ASP A 45 11.69 19.17 18.55
C ASP A 45 11.14 19.35 17.13
N ARG A 46 11.55 20.45 16.47
CA ARG A 46 11.26 20.67 15.04
C ARG A 46 12.26 19.91 14.18
N ASN A 47 12.18 18.59 14.15
CA ASN A 47 12.87 17.79 13.15
C ASN A 47 11.83 17.08 12.29
N ARG A 48 11.53 17.64 11.12
CA ARG A 48 10.71 16.95 10.12
C ARG A 48 11.44 15.67 9.73
N GLU A 49 10.89 14.52 10.14
CA GLU A 49 11.36 13.21 9.68
C GLU A 49 11.25 13.17 8.16
N ALA A 50 12.38 13.24 7.47
CA ALA A 50 12.43 13.10 6.02
C ALA A 50 12.24 11.61 5.66
N THR A 51 11.00 11.15 5.66
CA THR A 51 10.62 9.85 5.12
C THR A 51 10.40 10.01 3.62
N CYS A 52 11.14 9.26 2.79
CA CYS A 52 10.95 9.27 1.33
C CYS A 52 9.75 8.40 0.86
N ALA A 53 8.83 8.09 1.78
CA ALA A 53 7.68 7.23 1.58
C ALA A 53 6.38 7.92 2.02
N ALA A 54 5.28 7.60 1.34
CA ALA A 54 3.94 7.97 1.73
C ALA A 54 3.45 7.03 2.86
N PRO A 55 3.10 7.57 4.04
CA PRO A 55 2.53 6.78 5.12
C PRO A 55 1.05 6.49 4.85
N ILE A 56 0.70 5.21 4.76
CA ILE A 56 -0.68 4.72 4.66
C ILE A 56 -1.07 4.11 6.00
N GLN A 57 -2.02 4.74 6.71
CA GLN A 57 -2.56 4.16 7.93
C GLN A 57 -3.54 3.05 7.59
N VAL A 58 -3.45 1.94 8.31
CA VAL A 58 -4.31 0.76 8.14
C VAL A 58 -4.86 0.40 9.51
N ILE A 59 -6.18 0.49 9.67
CA ILE A 59 -6.85 0.38 10.97
C ILE A 59 -7.77 -0.83 10.96
N ASN A 60 -7.60 -1.71 11.96
CA ASN A 60 -8.55 -2.75 12.30
C ASN A 60 -9.29 -2.31 13.58
N LYS A 61 -10.51 -1.77 13.42
CA LYS A 61 -11.28 -1.16 14.52
C LYS A 61 -11.39 -2.12 15.71
N GLY A 62 -10.85 -1.72 16.87
CA GLY A 62 -10.86 -2.52 18.09
C GLY A 62 -9.78 -3.60 18.21
N HIS A 63 -9.00 -3.84 17.15
CA HIS A 63 -8.00 -4.92 17.09
C HIS A 63 -6.58 -4.47 16.72
N GLY A 64 -6.41 -3.17 16.45
CA GLY A 64 -5.12 -2.50 16.36
C GLY A 64 -4.97 -1.65 15.10
N GLU A 65 -3.89 -0.90 15.04
CA GLU A 65 -3.52 -0.09 13.88
C GLU A 65 -2.05 -0.27 13.52
N SER A 66 -1.75 -0.13 12.24
CA SER A 66 -0.39 -0.09 11.71
C SER A 66 -0.30 0.95 10.59
N THR A 67 0.87 1.51 10.39
CA THR A 67 1.12 2.42 9.24
C THR A 67 2.08 1.74 8.28
N LEU A 68 1.72 1.63 7.02
CA LEU A 68 2.59 1.14 5.96
C LEU A 68 3.38 2.30 5.36
N ALA A 69 4.68 2.10 5.12
CA ALA A 69 5.52 3.04 4.39
C ALA A 69 5.63 2.58 2.93
N ILE A 70 5.01 3.32 2.01
CA ILE A 70 5.02 2.99 0.57
C ILE A 70 5.75 4.08 -0.20
N ARG A 71 6.70 3.68 -1.03
CA ARG A 71 7.42 4.61 -1.90
C ARG A 71 6.48 5.22 -2.95
N PRO A 72 6.45 6.56 -3.11
CA PRO A 72 5.54 7.20 -4.06
C PRO A 72 5.98 7.03 -5.53
N ASP A 73 7.26 6.76 -5.79
CA ASP A 73 7.82 6.70 -7.14
C ASP A 73 7.59 5.33 -7.83
N ASN A 74 7.48 4.25 -7.07
CA ASN A 74 7.30 2.90 -7.61
C ASN A 74 6.26 2.04 -6.86
N VAL A 75 5.60 2.61 -5.84
CA VAL A 75 4.58 1.94 -5.02
C VAL A 75 5.12 0.74 -4.22
N TYR A 76 6.43 0.67 -3.95
CA TYR A 76 7.02 -0.42 -3.15
C TYR A 76 6.74 -0.20 -1.67
N LEU A 77 6.20 -1.23 -0.99
CA LEU A 77 6.17 -1.28 0.47
C LEU A 77 7.61 -1.44 0.97
N ILE A 78 8.09 -0.53 1.81
CA ILE A 78 9.45 -0.55 2.36
C ILE A 78 9.49 -0.88 3.86
N GLY A 79 8.36 -0.75 4.55
CA GLY A 79 8.28 -1.03 5.97
C GLY A 79 6.91 -0.71 6.57
N PHE A 80 6.82 -0.82 7.89
CA PHE A 80 5.62 -0.54 8.64
C PHE A 80 5.94 0.00 10.05
N ARG A 81 4.98 0.74 10.62
CA ARG A 81 4.98 1.21 11.99
C ARG A 81 3.99 0.39 12.80
N THR A 82 4.40 -0.09 13.96
CA THR A 82 3.54 -0.82 14.89
C THR A 82 2.65 0.13 15.69
N GLN A 83 1.68 -0.42 16.41
CA GLN A 83 0.84 0.36 17.32
C GLN A 83 1.66 0.98 18.47
N ALA A 84 2.79 0.36 18.85
CA ALA A 84 3.74 0.89 19.83
C ALA A 84 4.67 1.97 19.24
N ALA A 85 4.33 2.53 18.08
CA ALA A 85 5.06 3.59 17.38
C ALA A 85 6.46 3.23 16.85
N SER A 86 6.87 1.95 16.90
CA SER A 86 8.17 1.50 16.38
C SER A 86 8.12 1.26 14.87
N TRP A 87 9.14 1.76 14.15
CA TRP A 87 9.31 1.51 12.72
C TRP A 87 10.15 0.26 12.46
N PHE A 88 9.65 -0.58 11.56
CA PHE A 88 10.36 -1.72 11.00
C PHE A 88 10.38 -1.64 9.48
N ALA A 89 11.46 -2.11 8.87
CA ALA A 89 11.64 -2.01 7.43
C ALA A 89 12.39 -3.23 6.89
N PHE A 90 12.19 -3.52 5.61
CA PHE A 90 12.92 -4.59 4.94
C PHE A 90 14.43 -4.34 4.99
N LYS A 91 15.23 -5.40 5.09
CA LYS A 91 16.68 -5.29 5.31
C LYS A 91 17.43 -4.50 4.22
N ASN A 92 16.87 -4.43 3.02
CA ASN A 92 17.43 -3.72 1.86
C ASN A 92 16.92 -2.27 1.73
N SER A 93 15.98 -1.83 2.57
CA SER A 93 15.38 -0.50 2.50
C SER A 93 15.25 0.19 3.87
N TYR A 94 15.76 -0.39 4.95
CA TYR A 94 15.63 0.18 6.30
C TYR A 94 16.25 1.56 6.47
N ASN A 95 17.28 1.90 5.70
CA ASN A 95 17.89 3.22 5.68
C ASN A 95 17.01 4.30 5.02
N GLN A 96 15.89 3.92 4.40
CA GLN A 96 14.93 4.84 3.78
C GLN A 96 13.87 5.34 4.78
N ILE A 97 13.79 4.73 5.97
CA ILE A 97 12.90 5.15 7.05
C ILE A 97 13.75 5.53 8.26
N SER A 98 13.63 6.78 8.70
CA SER A 98 14.34 7.28 9.88
C SER A 98 14.08 6.40 11.11
N ARG A 99 15.14 6.01 11.82
CA ARG A 99 15.10 5.21 13.06
C ARG A 99 14.42 3.83 12.91
N ALA A 100 14.23 3.33 11.69
CA ALA A 100 13.65 2.01 11.49
C ALA A 100 14.61 0.90 11.89
N THR A 101 14.04 -0.15 12.49
CA THR A 101 14.76 -1.39 12.77
C THR A 101 14.64 -2.33 11.57
N ALA A 102 15.77 -2.83 11.06
CA ALA A 102 15.78 -3.79 9.96
C ALA A 102 15.14 -5.12 10.37
N LEU A 103 14.26 -5.64 9.51
CA LEU A 103 13.76 -7.02 9.53
C LEU A 103 14.88 -7.99 9.10
N GLY A 104 14.72 -9.28 9.41
CA GLY A 104 15.67 -10.33 8.99
C GLY A 104 15.62 -10.67 7.50
N PHE A 105 14.63 -10.15 6.78
CA PHE A 105 14.31 -10.50 5.39
C PHE A 105 14.14 -9.23 4.52
N ASP A 106 14.26 -9.39 3.20
CA ASP A 106 14.04 -8.31 2.22
C ASP A 106 12.61 -8.34 1.63
N ASP A 107 12.33 -7.37 0.75
CA ASP A 107 11.06 -7.20 0.05
C ASP A 107 10.90 -8.10 -1.19
N SER A 108 11.85 -8.98 -1.50
CA SER A 108 11.71 -9.89 -2.63
C SER A 108 10.67 -10.96 -2.34
N TYR A 109 9.91 -11.37 -3.37
CA TYR A 109 8.94 -12.45 -3.22
C TYR A 109 9.58 -13.75 -2.73
N THR A 110 10.80 -14.07 -3.15
CA THR A 110 11.53 -15.25 -2.64
C THR A 110 11.80 -15.16 -1.14
N SER A 111 12.13 -13.98 -0.63
CA SER A 111 12.36 -13.78 0.80
C SER A 111 11.06 -13.79 1.61
N LEU A 112 9.94 -13.40 1.00
CA LEU A 112 8.61 -13.32 1.63
C LEU A 112 7.84 -14.65 1.60
N THR A 113 7.93 -15.41 0.51
CA THR A 113 7.11 -16.61 0.28
C THR A 113 7.94 -17.90 0.14
N GLY A 114 9.26 -17.80 0.28
CA GLY A 114 10.19 -18.92 0.20
C GLY A 114 10.48 -19.39 -1.23
N LYS A 115 10.93 -20.65 -1.34
CA LYS A 115 11.28 -21.26 -2.63
C LYS A 115 10.06 -21.25 -3.57
N GLY A 116 10.21 -20.62 -4.73
CA GLY A 116 9.13 -20.37 -5.69
C GLY A 116 8.82 -18.87 -5.85
N GLY A 117 9.04 -18.08 -4.80
CA GLY A 117 8.89 -16.63 -4.82
C GLY A 117 7.51 -16.21 -5.32
N TYR A 118 7.47 -15.46 -6.42
CA TYR A 118 6.21 -14.91 -6.94
C TYR A 118 5.16 -15.99 -7.30
N THR A 119 5.58 -17.22 -7.60
CA THR A 119 4.64 -18.31 -7.92
C THR A 119 3.82 -18.77 -6.73
N ASN A 120 4.28 -18.49 -5.50
CA ASN A 120 3.58 -18.79 -4.26
C ASN A 120 2.57 -17.70 -3.87
N LEU A 121 2.53 -16.56 -4.59
CA LEU A 121 1.55 -15.50 -4.34
C LEU A 121 0.10 -15.96 -4.53
N LYS A 122 -0.12 -16.94 -5.42
CA LYS A 122 -1.41 -17.60 -5.64
C LYS A 122 -1.96 -18.28 -4.38
N ASP A 123 -1.12 -18.55 -3.38
CA ASP A 123 -1.51 -19.23 -2.14
C ASP A 123 -1.78 -18.26 -0.99
N ILE A 124 -1.55 -16.95 -1.21
CA ILE A 124 -1.87 -15.90 -0.25
C ILE A 124 -3.37 -15.59 -0.34
N VAL A 125 -4.04 -15.69 0.81
CA VAL A 125 -5.45 -15.32 0.93
C VAL A 125 -5.57 -13.80 1.04
N VAL A 126 -6.30 -13.20 0.12
CA VAL A 126 -6.65 -11.78 0.10
C VAL A 126 -8.14 -11.59 0.40
N GLY A 127 -8.48 -10.46 1.02
CA GLY A 127 -9.85 -10.15 1.43
C GLY A 127 -9.85 -9.35 2.72
N LYS A 128 -11.03 -8.92 3.15
CA LYS A 128 -11.20 -8.07 4.32
C LYS A 128 -10.71 -8.74 5.61
N LYS A 129 -11.07 -10.01 5.83
CA LYS A 129 -10.66 -10.79 7.01
C LYS A 129 -9.14 -10.95 7.07
N SER A 130 -8.51 -11.39 5.97
CA SER A 130 -7.05 -11.56 5.95
C SER A 130 -6.29 -10.24 6.09
N ALA A 131 -6.83 -9.14 5.56
CA ALA A 131 -6.26 -7.81 5.79
C ALA A 131 -6.38 -7.37 7.26
N GLN A 132 -7.52 -7.63 7.92
CA GLN A 132 -7.72 -7.36 9.35
C GLN A 132 -6.75 -8.15 10.24
N GLU A 133 -6.59 -9.44 9.95
CA GLU A 133 -5.61 -10.31 10.62
C GLU A 133 -4.18 -9.78 10.40
N ALA A 134 -3.83 -9.41 9.16
CA ALA A 134 -2.53 -8.83 8.84
C ALA A 134 -2.26 -7.52 9.62
N VAL A 135 -3.24 -6.61 9.74
CA VAL A 135 -3.08 -5.41 10.59
C VAL A 135 -2.80 -5.81 12.03
N ALA A 136 -3.57 -6.75 12.59
CA ALA A 136 -3.41 -7.15 13.98
C ALA A 136 -2.02 -7.75 14.26
N THR A 137 -1.48 -8.51 13.30
CA THR A 137 -0.11 -9.05 13.35
C THR A 137 0.93 -7.93 13.30
N LEU A 138 0.81 -7.00 12.34
CA LEU A 138 1.76 -5.87 12.22
C LEU A 138 1.70 -4.91 13.42
N ALA A 139 0.49 -4.64 13.93
CA ALA A 139 0.27 -3.73 15.06
C ALA A 139 0.99 -4.20 16.34
N LYS A 140 1.04 -5.52 16.56
CA LYS A 140 1.61 -6.14 17.77
C LYS A 140 3.09 -6.54 17.63
N TYR A 141 3.66 -6.42 16.43
CA TYR A 141 5.01 -6.92 16.17
C TYR A 141 6.05 -6.32 17.12
N LYS A 142 6.93 -7.19 17.60
CA LYS A 142 8.13 -6.84 18.34
C LYS A 142 9.27 -7.71 17.84
N LYS A 143 10.48 -7.15 17.82
CA LYS A 143 11.70 -7.90 17.48
C LYS A 143 12.25 -8.65 18.70
N ASP A 144 11.36 -9.38 19.38
CA ASP A 144 11.64 -10.24 20.53
C ASP A 144 11.26 -11.70 20.27
N GLY A 145 10.74 -12.00 19.07
CA GLY A 145 10.29 -13.33 18.67
C GLY A 145 8.86 -13.68 19.09
N SER A 146 8.11 -12.75 19.69
CA SER A 146 6.71 -12.98 20.09
C SER A 146 5.76 -13.24 18.92
N VAL A 147 6.08 -12.73 17.74
CA VAL A 147 5.37 -13.03 16.48
C VAL A 147 6.32 -13.80 15.57
N PRO A 148 5.94 -15.00 15.10
CA PRO A 148 6.74 -15.77 14.14
C PRO A 148 7.05 -14.97 12.88
N GLU A 149 8.28 -15.11 12.35
CA GLU A 149 8.72 -14.40 11.15
C GLU A 149 7.79 -14.66 9.94
N GLU A 150 7.31 -15.89 9.80
CA GLU A 150 6.41 -16.29 8.72
C GLU A 150 5.05 -15.60 8.77
N GLU A 151 4.54 -15.27 9.97
CA GLU A 151 3.31 -14.50 10.11
C GLU A 151 3.49 -13.06 9.63
N ILE A 152 4.65 -12.45 9.93
CA ILE A 152 4.96 -11.10 9.47
C ILE A 152 5.16 -11.08 7.95
N LYS A 153 5.89 -12.05 7.40
CA LYS A 153 6.05 -12.19 5.94
C LYS A 153 4.70 -12.34 5.26
N LYS A 154 3.80 -13.18 5.78
CA LYS A 154 2.44 -13.36 5.26
C LYS A 154 1.62 -12.07 5.34
N ALA A 155 1.67 -11.36 6.47
CA ALA A 155 0.97 -10.09 6.65
C ALA A 155 1.45 -9.01 5.67
N LEU A 156 2.76 -8.85 5.51
CA LEU A 156 3.36 -7.91 4.55
C LEU A 156 3.03 -8.30 3.11
N THR A 157 3.11 -9.58 2.77
CA THR A 157 2.75 -10.08 1.42
C THR A 157 1.28 -9.83 1.09
N THR A 158 0.39 -9.98 2.08
CA THR A 158 -1.03 -9.66 1.94
C THR A 158 -1.20 -8.19 1.54
N PHE A 159 -0.56 -7.25 2.27
CA PHE A 159 -0.62 -5.83 1.94
C PHE A 159 0.04 -5.44 0.61
N ILE A 160 1.14 -6.11 0.25
CA ILE A 160 1.75 -5.94 -1.07
C ILE A 160 0.73 -6.28 -2.17
N LEU A 161 0.00 -7.39 -2.05
CA LEU A 161 -1.03 -7.76 -3.03
C LEU A 161 -2.21 -6.77 -3.05
N ILE A 162 -2.79 -6.47 -1.88
CA ILE A 162 -4.03 -5.70 -1.80
C ILE A 162 -3.85 -4.19 -2.03
N ILE A 163 -2.63 -3.65 -1.85
CA ILE A 163 -2.33 -2.23 -2.07
C ILE A 163 -1.38 -2.07 -3.25
N CYS A 164 -0.14 -2.53 -3.13
CA CYS A 164 0.92 -2.22 -4.11
C CYS A 164 0.61 -2.82 -5.48
N GLU A 165 0.32 -4.12 -5.54
CA GLU A 165 0.05 -4.82 -6.80
C GLU A 165 -1.33 -4.47 -7.36
N ALA A 166 -2.34 -4.28 -6.52
CA ALA A 166 -3.66 -3.80 -6.96
C ALA A 166 -3.61 -2.38 -7.57
N VAL A 167 -2.74 -1.50 -7.07
CA VAL A 167 -2.50 -0.19 -7.67
C VAL A 167 -1.80 -0.33 -9.02
N ARG A 168 -0.77 -1.19 -9.12
CA ARG A 168 0.00 -1.38 -10.35
C ARG A 168 -0.75 -2.13 -11.45
N LEU A 169 -1.56 -3.12 -11.09
CA LEU A 169 -2.06 -4.15 -12.00
C LEU A 169 -3.58 -4.29 -11.86
N VAL A 170 -4.29 -3.92 -12.94
CA VAL A 170 -5.75 -4.09 -13.03
C VAL A 170 -6.20 -5.52 -12.71
N PRO A 171 -5.55 -6.59 -13.23
CA PRO A 171 -5.97 -7.96 -12.93
C PRO A 171 -5.92 -8.30 -11.43
N VAL A 172 -4.86 -7.88 -10.73
CA VAL A 172 -4.74 -8.11 -9.27
C VAL A 172 -5.85 -7.36 -8.53
N ARG A 173 -6.10 -6.11 -8.90
CA ARG A 173 -7.17 -5.31 -8.30
C ARG A 173 -8.54 -5.94 -8.48
N THR A 174 -8.85 -6.41 -9.69
CA THR A 174 -10.13 -7.07 -9.98
C THR A 174 -10.31 -8.31 -9.11
N ASP A 175 -9.28 -9.15 -9.00
CA ASP A 175 -9.34 -10.35 -8.16
C ASP A 175 -9.57 -9.98 -6.68
N VAL A 176 -8.84 -9.00 -6.15
CA VAL A 176 -8.98 -8.53 -4.76
C VAL A 176 -10.38 -7.96 -4.48
N ILE A 177 -10.92 -7.13 -5.38
CA ILE A 177 -12.27 -6.56 -5.24
C ILE A 177 -13.33 -7.67 -5.24
N THR A 178 -13.19 -8.64 -6.14
CA THR A 178 -14.15 -9.74 -6.29
C THR A 178 -14.31 -10.54 -5.00
N VAL A 179 -13.22 -10.73 -4.24
CA VAL A 179 -13.22 -11.56 -3.03
C VAL A 179 -13.21 -10.75 -1.74
N TRP A 180 -13.38 -9.43 -1.81
CA TRP A 180 -13.13 -8.52 -0.69
C TRP A 180 -14.04 -8.79 0.51
N ASP A 181 -15.34 -8.89 0.28
CA ASP A 181 -16.35 -9.13 1.32
C ASP A 181 -16.72 -10.61 1.49
N GLU A 182 -16.02 -11.52 0.80
CA GLU A 182 -16.17 -12.95 1.02
C GLU A 182 -15.67 -13.35 2.41
N ALA A 183 -16.41 -14.19 3.12
CA ALA A 183 -16.17 -14.49 4.54
C ALA A 183 -14.77 -15.06 4.81
N GLU A 184 -14.26 -15.88 3.88
CA GLU A 184 -12.92 -16.48 3.95
C GLU A 184 -11.92 -15.80 2.99
N GLY A 185 -12.34 -14.72 2.32
CA GLY A 185 -11.58 -14.09 1.24
C GLY A 185 -11.41 -15.01 0.03
N GLY A 186 -10.34 -14.78 -0.72
CA GLY A 186 -10.01 -15.59 -1.89
C GLY A 186 -8.54 -15.45 -2.28
N LYS A 187 -8.21 -15.81 -3.52
CA LYS A 187 -6.83 -15.84 -4.04
C LYS A 187 -6.74 -15.00 -5.30
N VAL A 188 -5.58 -14.36 -5.49
CA VAL A 188 -5.24 -13.71 -6.75
C VAL A 188 -4.96 -14.79 -7.80
N GLY A 189 -5.53 -14.63 -9.00
CA GLY A 189 -5.39 -15.58 -10.09
C GLY A 189 -3.94 -15.73 -10.54
N LYS A 190 -3.60 -16.90 -11.10
CA LYS A 190 -2.23 -17.20 -11.55
C LYS A 190 -1.71 -16.17 -12.55
N VAL A 191 -2.54 -15.76 -13.52
CA VAL A 191 -2.15 -14.77 -14.54
C VAL A 191 -1.81 -13.43 -13.89
N ALA A 192 -2.62 -12.98 -12.93
CA ALA A 192 -2.36 -11.75 -12.19
C ALA A 192 -1.05 -11.85 -11.37
N CYS A 193 -0.80 -13.00 -10.74
CA CYS A 193 0.48 -13.27 -10.06
C CYS A 193 1.67 -13.23 -11.02
N ASP A 194 1.56 -13.81 -12.22
CA ASP A 194 2.64 -13.82 -13.23
C ASP A 194 2.98 -12.40 -13.75
N LEU A 195 2.04 -11.44 -13.64
CA LEU A 195 2.26 -10.05 -14.04
C LEU A 195 3.01 -9.22 -12.98
N THR A 196 2.97 -9.62 -11.70
CA THR A 196 3.64 -8.90 -10.58
C THR A 196 5.14 -8.72 -10.82
N VAL A 197 5.79 -9.70 -11.46
CA VAL A 197 7.22 -9.65 -11.81
C VAL A 197 7.51 -9.01 -13.16
N LYS A 198 6.48 -8.56 -13.88
CA LYS A 198 6.58 -7.97 -15.22
C LYS A 198 6.20 -6.49 -15.27
N TRP A 199 5.89 -5.86 -14.13
CA TRP A 199 5.44 -4.46 -14.09
C TRP A 199 6.36 -3.50 -14.85
N LYS A 200 7.68 -3.62 -14.67
CA LYS A 200 8.67 -2.81 -15.39
C LYS A 200 8.63 -3.02 -16.91
N VAL A 201 8.44 -4.26 -17.35
CA VAL A 201 8.38 -4.60 -18.79
C VAL A 201 7.12 -4.01 -19.42
N ILE A 202 5.98 -4.17 -18.75
CA ILE A 202 4.67 -3.72 -19.24
C ILE A 202 4.57 -2.19 -19.21
N SER A 203 5.19 -1.53 -18.24
CA SER A 203 5.19 -0.06 -18.15
C SER A 203 6.05 0.61 -19.24
N CYS A 204 6.92 -0.15 -19.90
CA CYS A 204 7.78 0.33 -20.98
C CYS A 204 7.33 -0.11 -22.38
N ALA A 205 6.21 -0.84 -22.49
CA ALA A 205 5.65 -1.33 -23.75
C ALA A 205 4.69 -0.31 -24.36
#